data_AF-A0A2G5XIR2-F1
#
_entry.id   AF-A0A2G5XIR2-F1
#
_cell.length_a   1.000
_cell.length_b   1.000
_cell.length_c   1.000
_cell.angle_alpha   90.00
_cell.angle_beta   90.00
_cell.angle_gamma   90.00
#
_symmetry.space_group_name_H-M   'P 1'
#
loop_
_entity.id
_entity.type
_entity.pdbx_description
1 polymer ?
#
loop_
_entity_poly.entity_id
_entity_poly.type
_entity_poly.pdbx_seq_one_letter_code
_entity_poly.pdbx_strand_id
1 'polypeptide(L)'
;MSITSKNNVVKPFVWLMTVTLMLFTFTPSITNAQEGDNDFTQEELDQAIKTLKAIEEIPDELLESGDSEAINQYFTDKGITSNVYNPNMGEVAPMIMQPYGWWGCSLAVAELLVMNAIPIAKLTKIKKYVKQLGGAVETAKLLVGATTAKEKAAILSALVAELTGFTNVKTSCNL
;
A
#
# COMPACT_ATOMS: atom_id res chain seq x y z
N MET A 1 -24.74 81.31 -14.59
CA MET A 1 -25.57 80.34 -15.34
C MET A 1 -24.75 79.83 -16.52
N SER A 2 -24.70 78.49 -16.71
CA SER A 2 -24.03 77.71 -17.79
C SER A 2 -22.49 77.77 -17.79
N ILE A 3 -21.71 76.74 -17.45
CA ILE A 3 -21.56 75.32 -17.89
C ILE A 3 -21.14 75.13 -19.36
N THR A 4 -20.09 74.31 -19.51
CA THR A 4 -19.68 73.37 -20.60
C THR A 4 -18.57 73.90 -21.51
N SER A 5 -17.30 73.48 -21.40
CA SER A 5 -16.63 72.15 -21.54
C SER A 5 -16.45 71.66 -22.99
N LYS A 6 -15.19 71.53 -23.42
CA LYS A 6 -14.58 70.42 -24.21
C LYS A 6 -13.15 70.82 -24.65
N ASN A 7 -12.12 70.16 -24.12
CA ASN A 7 -11.39 69.00 -24.67
C ASN A 7 -10.19 69.42 -25.52
N ASN A 8 -8.99 68.95 -25.13
CA ASN A 8 -8.08 68.23 -26.03
C ASN A 8 -6.80 67.74 -25.30
N VAL A 9 -6.34 66.58 -25.77
CA VAL A 9 -4.99 66.00 -25.64
C VAL A 9 -4.66 65.22 -24.36
N VAL A 10 -5.01 63.94 -24.43
CA VAL A 10 -4.62 62.83 -23.55
C VAL A 10 -3.17 62.41 -23.83
N LYS A 11 -2.26 62.57 -22.86
CA LYS A 11 -1.12 61.68 -22.46
C LYS A 11 -0.69 62.15 -21.05
N PRO A 12 -0.38 61.32 -20.04
CA PRO A 12 0.28 60.01 -20.13
C PRO A 12 -0.28 58.97 -19.13
N PHE A 13 -1.09 58.02 -19.61
CA PHE A 13 -1.66 56.93 -18.79
C PHE A 13 -0.86 55.61 -18.89
N VAL A 14 0.46 55.71 -19.04
CA VAL A 14 1.37 54.55 -19.26
C VAL A 14 2.30 54.33 -18.06
N TRP A 15 2.04 54.99 -16.93
CA TRP A 15 2.88 54.89 -15.72
C TRP A 15 2.10 54.44 -14.49
N LEU A 16 1.21 53.46 -14.67
CA LEU A 16 0.44 52.84 -13.58
C LEU A 16 0.14 51.36 -13.87
N MET A 17 1.08 50.68 -14.53
CA MET A 17 0.95 49.26 -14.88
C MET A 17 2.22 48.46 -14.52
N THR A 18 2.83 48.76 -13.37
CA THR A 18 4.00 48.03 -12.85
C THR A 18 3.93 47.71 -11.35
N VAL A 19 2.78 47.88 -10.69
CA VAL A 19 2.62 47.63 -9.23
C VAL A 19 1.51 46.61 -8.94
N THR A 20 1.33 45.63 -9.81
CA THR A 20 0.45 44.46 -9.57
C THR A 20 1.13 43.17 -10.01
N LEU A 21 2.41 43.00 -9.63
CA LEU A 21 3.19 41.78 -9.91
C LEU A 21 4.06 41.36 -8.70
N MET A 22 3.52 41.45 -7.48
CA MET A 22 4.18 40.93 -6.27
C MET A 22 3.18 40.37 -5.24
N LEU A 23 2.20 39.57 -5.65
CA LEU A 23 1.39 38.72 -4.76
C LEU A 23 1.00 37.41 -5.45
N PHE A 24 1.97 36.70 -6.01
CA PHE A 24 1.88 35.23 -6.07
C PHE A 24 2.71 34.70 -4.91
N THR A 25 2.14 34.83 -3.71
CA THR A 25 2.63 34.05 -2.58
C THR A 25 2.50 32.59 -2.95
N PHE A 26 3.63 31.89 -2.91
CA PHE A 26 3.72 30.44 -2.92
C PHE A 26 2.63 29.87 -2.01
N THR A 27 1.55 29.39 -2.61
CA THR A 27 0.79 28.34 -1.96
C THR A 27 1.69 27.13 -2.05
N PRO A 28 2.21 26.54 -0.95
CA PRO A 28 2.43 25.11 -1.02
C PRO A 28 1.08 24.54 -1.47
N SER A 29 1.07 23.83 -2.59
CA SER A 29 0.05 22.82 -2.77
C SER A 29 0.23 21.91 -1.56
N ILE A 30 -0.50 22.18 -0.48
CA ILE A 30 -0.90 21.12 0.43
C ILE A 30 -1.82 20.31 -0.47
N THR A 31 -1.20 19.37 -1.21
CA THR A 31 -1.87 18.12 -1.52
C THR A 31 -2.38 17.68 -0.16
N ASN A 32 -3.66 17.96 0.10
CA ASN A 32 -4.40 17.22 1.08
C ASN A 32 -4.31 15.81 0.53
N ALA A 33 -3.30 15.06 1.01
CA ALA A 33 -3.36 13.63 1.01
C ALA A 33 -4.73 13.37 1.63
N GLN A 34 -5.64 12.90 0.80
CA GLN A 34 -6.97 12.54 1.23
C GLN A 34 -6.74 11.45 2.27
N GLU A 35 -6.73 11.86 3.54
CA GLU A 35 -6.77 10.99 4.70
C GLU A 35 -8.14 10.31 4.64
N GLY A 36 -8.25 9.31 3.78
CA GLY A 36 -9.14 8.21 4.03
C GLY A 36 -8.61 7.55 5.29
N ASP A 37 -9.22 7.91 6.41
CA ASP A 37 -9.31 7.08 7.61
C ASP A 37 -9.90 5.72 7.19
N ASN A 38 -9.08 4.89 6.56
CA ASN A 38 -9.38 3.49 6.36
C ASN A 38 -8.89 2.80 7.64
N ASP A 39 -9.63 3.04 8.72
CA ASP A 39 -9.56 2.19 9.91
C ASP A 39 -9.82 0.77 9.42
N PHE A 40 -8.88 -0.15 9.68
CA PHE A 40 -9.07 -1.56 9.34
C PHE A 40 -10.36 -2.01 10.01
N THR A 41 -11.33 -2.46 9.23
CA THR A 41 -12.52 -3.06 9.82
C THR A 41 -12.10 -4.32 10.58
N GLN A 42 -12.84 -4.66 11.64
CA GLN A 42 -12.60 -5.92 12.36
C GLN A 42 -12.70 -7.13 11.42
N GLU A 43 -13.52 -7.04 10.38
CA GLU A 43 -13.64 -8.06 9.34
C GLU A 43 -12.34 -8.23 8.52
N GLU A 44 -11.71 -7.12 8.10
CA GLU A 44 -10.42 -7.15 7.39
C GLU A 44 -9.28 -7.66 8.28
N LEU A 45 -9.29 -7.30 9.57
CA LEU A 45 -8.34 -7.82 10.54
C LEU A 45 -8.53 -9.33 10.75
N ASP A 46 -9.77 -9.79 10.92
CA ASP A 46 -10.11 -11.20 11.07
C ASP A 46 -9.72 -12.00 9.81
N GLN A 47 -9.92 -11.43 8.62
CA GLN A 47 -9.50 -12.05 7.36
C GLN A 47 -7.97 -12.13 7.24
N ALA A 48 -7.25 -11.09 7.67
CA ALA A 48 -5.79 -11.10 7.72
C ALA A 48 -5.27 -12.15 8.73
N ILE A 49 -5.87 -12.21 9.92
CA ILE A 49 -5.54 -13.22 10.95
C ILE A 49 -5.80 -14.63 10.41
N LYS A 50 -6.97 -14.86 9.81
CA LYS A 50 -7.35 -16.14 9.22
C LYS A 50 -6.34 -16.58 8.16
N THR A 51 -5.92 -15.66 7.30
CA THR A 51 -4.96 -15.95 6.23
C THR A 51 -3.56 -16.21 6.76
N LEU A 52 -3.07 -15.36 7.67
CA LEU A 52 -1.78 -15.54 8.33
C LEU A 52 -1.72 -16.86 9.10
N LYS A 53 -2.83 -17.25 9.73
CA LYS A 53 -2.94 -18.54 10.44
C LYS A 53 -2.91 -19.70 9.47
N ALA A 54 -3.60 -19.60 8.34
CA ALA A 54 -3.52 -20.60 7.30
C ALA A 54 -2.09 -20.76 6.78
N ILE A 55 -1.34 -19.65 6.57
CA ILE A 55 0.08 -19.66 6.19
C ILE A 55 0.96 -20.30 7.27
N GLU A 56 0.72 -19.99 8.54
CA GLU A 56 1.44 -20.54 9.68
C GLU A 56 1.26 -22.06 9.81
N GLU A 57 0.06 -22.55 9.48
CA GLU A 57 -0.37 -23.94 9.58
C GLU A 57 -0.09 -24.78 8.32
N ILE A 58 0.34 -24.18 7.19
CA ILE A 58 0.61 -24.94 5.95
C ILE A 58 1.59 -26.08 6.27
N PRO A 59 1.28 -27.34 5.90
CA PRO A 59 2.22 -28.45 6.07
C PRO A 59 3.54 -28.19 5.32
N ASP A 60 4.68 -28.46 5.94
CA ASP A 60 5.98 -28.25 5.29
C ASP A 60 6.13 -29.13 4.04
N GLU A 61 5.59 -30.35 4.07
CA GLU A 61 5.51 -31.26 2.92
C GLU A 61 4.81 -30.63 1.70
N LEU A 62 3.76 -29.84 1.96
CA LEU A 62 3.01 -29.16 0.90
C LEU A 62 3.84 -28.03 0.28
N LEU A 63 4.61 -27.30 1.10
CA LEU A 63 5.52 -26.26 0.63
C LEU A 63 6.71 -26.84 -0.14
N GLU A 64 7.23 -27.98 0.29
CA GLU A 64 8.35 -28.68 -0.34
C GLU A 64 7.97 -29.32 -1.68
N SER A 65 6.70 -29.71 -1.85
CA SER A 65 6.19 -30.26 -3.11
C SER A 65 6.34 -29.31 -4.30
N GLY A 66 6.32 -27.98 -4.05
CA GLY A 66 6.32 -26.97 -5.10
C GLY A 66 5.03 -26.94 -5.93
N ASP A 67 3.98 -27.66 -5.51
CA ASP A 67 2.69 -27.76 -6.20
C ASP A 67 1.79 -26.57 -5.82
N SER A 68 1.73 -25.59 -6.70
CA SER A 68 0.88 -24.39 -6.58
C SER A 68 -0.60 -24.76 -6.49
N GLU A 69 -1.04 -25.77 -7.24
CA GLU A 69 -2.44 -26.17 -7.26
C GLU A 69 -2.84 -26.77 -5.91
N ALA A 70 -2.05 -27.69 -5.37
CA ALA A 70 -2.30 -28.29 -4.07
C ALA A 70 -2.28 -27.24 -2.93
N ILE A 71 -1.40 -26.24 -3.01
CA ILE A 71 -1.38 -25.12 -2.05
C ILE A 71 -2.62 -24.23 -2.20
N ASN A 72 -3.06 -23.92 -3.42
CA ASN A 72 -4.27 -23.13 -3.63
C ASN A 72 -5.54 -23.90 -3.17
N GLN A 73 -5.58 -25.21 -3.35
CA GLN A 73 -6.64 -26.07 -2.81
C GLN A 73 -6.64 -26.03 -1.28
N TYR A 74 -5.47 -26.13 -0.63
CA TYR A 74 -5.36 -25.97 0.82
C TYR A 74 -5.95 -24.64 1.33
N PHE A 75 -5.67 -23.53 0.66
CA PHE A 75 -6.25 -22.24 1.03
C PHE A 75 -7.76 -22.19 0.78
N THR A 76 -8.23 -22.78 -0.31
CA THR A 76 -9.66 -22.88 -0.64
C THR A 76 -10.42 -23.68 0.41
N ASP A 77 -9.87 -24.78 0.91
CA ASP A 77 -10.45 -25.60 2.00
C ASP A 77 -10.56 -24.83 3.31
N LYS A 78 -9.65 -23.87 3.54
CA LYS A 78 -9.71 -22.93 4.66
C LYS A 78 -10.64 -21.75 4.39
N GLY A 79 -11.28 -21.68 3.22
CA GLY A 79 -12.15 -20.59 2.78
C GLY A 79 -11.39 -19.27 2.57
N ILE A 80 -10.22 -19.36 1.94
CA ILE A 80 -9.35 -18.23 1.58
C ILE A 80 -9.16 -18.26 0.07
N THR A 81 -9.45 -17.14 -0.60
CA THR A 81 -9.12 -16.98 -2.02
C THR A 81 -7.62 -16.79 -2.16
N SER A 82 -6.96 -17.67 -2.91
CA SER A 82 -5.52 -17.67 -3.06
C SER A 82 -5.12 -17.71 -4.53
N ASN A 83 -4.00 -17.06 -4.86
CA ASN A 83 -3.35 -17.11 -6.16
C ASN A 83 -1.84 -17.37 -5.99
N VAL A 84 -1.51 -18.43 -5.26
CA VAL A 84 -0.13 -18.90 -5.14
C VAL A 84 0.33 -19.41 -6.49
N TYR A 85 1.53 -19.03 -6.88
CA TYR A 85 2.07 -19.40 -8.18
C TYR A 85 3.51 -19.93 -8.09
N ASN A 86 3.91 -20.76 -9.03
CA ASN A 86 5.26 -21.27 -9.17
C ASN A 86 5.92 -20.73 -10.46
N PRO A 87 6.77 -19.68 -10.36
CA PRO A 87 7.44 -19.13 -11.53
C PRO A 87 8.41 -20.14 -12.19
N ASN A 88 8.90 -21.14 -11.46
CA ASN A 88 9.76 -22.18 -12.04
C ASN A 88 8.98 -23.14 -12.97
N MET A 89 7.65 -23.16 -12.86
CA MET A 89 6.76 -23.92 -13.74
C MET A 89 6.16 -23.06 -14.87
N GLY A 90 6.60 -21.80 -14.99
CA GLY A 90 6.09 -20.86 -15.99
C GLY A 90 4.80 -20.14 -15.59
N GLU A 91 4.36 -20.28 -14.34
CA GLU A 91 3.18 -19.57 -13.82
C GLU A 91 3.49 -18.10 -13.57
N VAL A 92 2.48 -17.24 -13.80
CA VAL A 92 2.61 -15.79 -13.68
C VAL A 92 1.93 -15.27 -12.43
N ALA A 93 2.53 -14.24 -11.84
CA ALA A 93 1.93 -13.56 -10.70
C ALA A 93 0.57 -12.96 -11.09
N PRO A 94 -0.45 -13.05 -10.23
CA PRO A 94 -1.71 -12.35 -10.45
C PRO A 94 -1.47 -10.83 -10.42
N MET A 95 -2.20 -10.10 -11.26
CA MET A 95 -2.17 -8.64 -11.21
C MET A 95 -2.95 -8.16 -9.99
N ILE A 96 -2.29 -7.43 -9.10
CA ILE A 96 -2.89 -6.85 -7.91
C ILE A 96 -2.97 -5.33 -8.10
N MET A 97 -4.19 -4.79 -8.16
CA MET A 97 -4.43 -3.34 -8.25
C MET A 97 -4.64 -2.79 -6.85
N GLN A 98 -3.86 -1.77 -6.44
CA GLN A 98 -3.90 -1.24 -5.07
C GLN A 98 -3.98 0.29 -4.99
N PRO A 99 -4.67 0.83 -3.95
CA PRO A 99 -4.78 2.26 -3.67
C PRO A 99 -3.53 2.83 -2.98
N TYR A 100 -3.25 4.12 -3.20
CA TYR A 100 -2.09 4.86 -2.67
C TYR A 100 -2.40 5.51 -1.30
N GLY A 101 -1.48 5.45 -0.32
CA GLY A 101 -1.60 6.18 0.96
C GLY A 101 -0.57 5.80 2.05
N TRP A 102 -0.55 6.53 3.17
CA TRP A 102 0.34 6.31 4.34
C TRP A 102 0.20 4.90 4.94
N TRP A 103 -1.03 4.37 4.96
CA TRP A 103 -1.35 3.00 5.38
C TRP A 103 -1.02 1.93 4.33
N GLY A 104 -0.53 2.34 3.16
CA GLY A 104 -0.28 1.48 2.02
C GLY A 104 0.67 0.33 2.31
N CYS A 105 1.65 0.47 3.21
CA CYS A 105 2.57 -0.63 3.51
C CYS A 105 1.85 -1.82 4.17
N SER A 106 1.02 -1.55 5.18
CA SER A 106 0.23 -2.60 5.83
C SER A 106 -0.84 -3.13 4.93
N LEU A 107 -1.53 -2.25 4.20
CA LEU A 107 -2.54 -2.67 3.25
C LEU A 107 -1.94 -3.54 2.15
N ALA A 108 -0.80 -3.14 1.55
CA ALA A 108 -0.14 -3.90 0.50
C ALA A 108 0.41 -5.23 1.00
N VAL A 109 0.96 -5.28 2.22
CA VAL A 109 1.41 -6.56 2.82
C VAL A 109 0.19 -7.44 3.16
N ALA A 110 -0.84 -6.87 3.79
CA ALA A 110 -2.05 -7.60 4.15
C ALA A 110 -2.77 -8.12 2.92
N GLU A 111 -2.95 -7.32 1.88
CA GLU A 111 -3.61 -7.72 0.65
C GLU A 111 -2.77 -8.74 -0.13
N LEU A 112 -1.45 -8.57 -0.21
CA LEU A 112 -0.58 -9.60 -0.81
C LEU A 112 -0.71 -10.95 -0.09
N LEU A 113 -0.81 -10.91 1.25
CA LEU A 113 -1.02 -12.11 2.07
C LEU A 113 -2.44 -12.66 1.90
N VAL A 114 -3.47 -11.83 1.93
CA VAL A 114 -4.89 -12.22 1.78
C VAL A 114 -5.14 -12.83 0.41
N MET A 115 -4.65 -12.19 -0.65
CA MET A 115 -4.74 -12.69 -2.02
C MET A 115 -3.76 -13.83 -2.30
N ASN A 116 -2.85 -14.12 -1.36
CA ASN A 116 -1.77 -15.10 -1.47
C ASN A 116 -1.07 -15.04 -2.83
N ALA A 117 -0.86 -13.84 -3.35
CA ALA A 117 -0.23 -13.58 -4.64
C ALA A 117 1.30 -13.72 -4.54
N ILE A 118 1.75 -14.80 -3.90
CA ILE A 118 3.10 -15.00 -3.42
C ILE A 118 3.66 -16.25 -4.10
N PRO A 119 4.88 -16.18 -4.66
CA PRO A 119 5.49 -17.36 -5.23
C PRO A 119 5.74 -18.39 -4.13
N ILE A 120 5.52 -19.68 -4.42
CA ILE A 120 5.63 -20.77 -3.44
C ILE A 120 6.95 -20.72 -2.67
N ALA A 121 8.05 -20.43 -3.36
CA ALA A 121 9.40 -20.35 -2.77
C ALA A 121 9.52 -19.34 -1.62
N LYS A 122 8.63 -18.35 -1.54
CA LYS A 122 8.60 -17.34 -0.48
C LYS A 122 7.68 -17.73 0.68
N LEU A 123 6.70 -18.61 0.49
CA LEU A 123 5.75 -19.00 1.53
C LEU A 123 6.42 -19.62 2.75
N THR A 124 7.44 -20.47 2.57
CA THR A 124 8.20 -21.05 3.69
C THR A 124 8.85 -19.99 4.58
N LYS A 125 9.39 -18.93 3.96
CA LYS A 125 10.01 -17.83 4.70
C LYS A 125 8.95 -16.99 5.42
N ILE A 126 7.82 -16.71 4.76
CA ILE A 126 6.71 -15.99 5.38
C ILE A 126 6.17 -16.76 6.57
N LYS A 127 5.90 -18.07 6.43
CA LYS A 127 5.52 -18.96 7.53
C LYS A 127 6.49 -18.85 8.71
N LYS A 128 7.79 -18.87 8.43
CA LYS A 128 8.83 -18.70 9.46
C LYS A 128 8.78 -17.33 10.12
N TYR A 129 8.63 -16.25 9.35
CA TYR A 129 8.56 -14.89 9.88
C TYR A 129 7.32 -14.67 10.74
N VAL A 130 6.16 -15.16 10.30
CA VAL A 130 4.91 -15.09 11.08
C VAL A 130 5.10 -15.76 12.45
N LYS A 131 5.73 -16.95 12.48
CA LYS A 131 6.06 -17.63 13.75
C LYS A 131 7.04 -16.82 14.61
N GLN A 132 8.07 -16.23 14.00
CA GLN A 132 9.07 -15.42 14.72
C GLN A 132 8.47 -14.14 15.33
N LEU A 133 7.46 -13.57 14.70
CA LEU A 133 6.75 -12.38 15.17
C LEU A 133 5.72 -12.70 16.27
N GLY A 134 5.60 -13.95 16.72
CA GLY A 134 4.65 -14.37 17.76
C GLY A 134 3.39 -15.05 17.21
N GLY A 135 3.39 -15.44 15.93
CA GLY A 135 2.29 -16.12 15.25
C GLY A 135 1.39 -15.17 14.46
N ALA A 136 0.35 -15.74 13.86
CA ALA A 136 -0.57 -15.02 12.97
C ALA A 136 -1.25 -13.81 13.63
N VAL A 137 -1.75 -13.96 14.85
CA VAL A 137 -2.47 -12.90 15.58
C VAL A 137 -1.54 -11.73 15.89
N GLU A 138 -0.33 -12.00 16.35
CA GLU A 138 0.62 -10.95 16.70
C GLU A 138 1.12 -10.23 15.44
N THR A 139 1.39 -10.98 14.37
CA THR A 139 1.74 -10.39 13.06
C THR A 139 0.62 -9.47 12.55
N ALA A 140 -0.64 -9.90 12.65
CA ALA A 140 -1.78 -9.09 12.25
C ALA A 140 -1.91 -7.80 13.10
N LYS A 141 -1.73 -7.90 14.43
CA LYS A 141 -1.71 -6.74 15.32
C LYS A 141 -0.59 -5.76 14.97
N LEU A 142 0.61 -6.25 14.63
CA LEU A 142 1.72 -5.39 14.18
C LEU A 142 1.40 -4.73 12.84
N LEU A 143 0.72 -5.44 11.94
CA LEU A 143 0.23 -4.88 10.67
C LEU A 143 -0.81 -3.79 10.90
N VAL A 144 -1.77 -3.92 11.80
CA VAL A 144 -2.79 -2.87 12.01
C VAL A 144 -2.35 -1.78 12.99
N GLY A 145 -1.56 -2.12 14.02
CA GLY A 145 -1.26 -1.24 15.15
C GLY A 145 -0.11 -0.27 14.94
N ALA A 146 0.80 -0.52 13.99
CA ALA A 146 1.86 0.44 13.70
C ALA A 146 1.29 1.67 12.98
N THR A 147 1.70 2.87 13.39
CA THR A 147 1.09 4.11 12.86
C THR A 147 1.82 4.62 11.64
N THR A 148 3.05 4.16 11.33
CA THR A 148 3.81 4.63 10.14
C THR A 148 4.34 3.52 9.24
N ALA A 149 4.45 3.78 7.93
CA ALA A 149 5.07 2.86 6.97
C ALA A 149 6.52 2.49 7.34
N LYS A 150 7.26 3.45 7.91
CA LYS A 150 8.65 3.24 8.36
C LYS A 150 8.74 2.34 9.58
N GLU A 151 7.85 2.50 10.56
CA GLU A 151 7.78 1.59 11.72
C GLU A 151 7.34 0.19 11.30
N LYS A 152 6.32 0.09 10.43
CA LYS A 152 5.88 -1.19 9.85
C LYS A 152 7.03 -1.88 9.12
N ALA A 153 7.74 -1.16 8.25
CA ALA A 153 8.89 -1.67 7.54
C ALA A 153 10.05 -2.03 8.47
N ALA A 154 10.24 -1.35 9.61
CA ALA A 154 11.26 -1.72 10.58
C ALA A 154 10.89 -3.01 11.33
N ILE A 155 9.67 -3.09 11.87
CA ILE A 155 9.14 -4.23 12.62
C ILE A 155 9.04 -5.47 11.74
N LEU A 156 8.54 -5.29 10.52
CA LEU A 156 8.34 -6.36 9.54
C LEU A 156 9.49 -6.43 8.53
N SER A 157 10.65 -5.82 8.82
CA SER A 157 11.77 -5.67 7.86
C SER A 157 12.12 -6.95 7.13
N ALA A 158 12.17 -8.08 7.84
CA ALA A 158 12.48 -9.37 7.24
C ALA A 158 11.34 -9.91 6.34
N LEU A 159 10.08 -9.73 6.75
CA LEU A 159 8.91 -10.08 5.95
C LEU A 159 8.84 -9.19 4.71
N VAL A 160 8.91 -7.87 4.90
CA VAL A 160 8.85 -6.89 3.82
C VAL A 160 10.02 -7.06 2.87
N ALA A 161 11.24 -7.32 3.35
CA ALA A 161 12.41 -7.64 2.51
C ALA A 161 12.12 -8.83 1.58
N GLU A 162 11.48 -9.88 2.09
CA GLU A 162 11.07 -11.01 1.26
C GLU A 162 10.00 -10.60 0.24
N LEU A 163 9.13 -9.66 0.60
CA LEU A 163 8.06 -9.13 -0.26
C LEU A 163 8.51 -7.95 -1.15
N THR A 164 9.73 -7.41 -1.03
CA THR A 164 10.20 -6.27 -1.86
C THR A 164 10.31 -6.61 -3.34
N GLY A 165 10.29 -7.90 -3.70
CA GLY A 165 10.14 -8.35 -5.08
C GLY A 165 8.80 -7.96 -5.71
N PHE A 166 7.81 -7.56 -4.89
CA PHE A 166 6.57 -6.97 -5.33
C PHE A 166 6.71 -5.44 -5.33
N THR A 167 6.66 -4.85 -6.53
CA THR A 167 6.77 -3.40 -6.74
C THR A 167 5.84 -2.62 -5.81
N ASN A 168 4.63 -3.14 -5.57
CA ASN A 168 3.63 -2.50 -4.71
C ASN A 168 4.08 -2.43 -3.25
N VAL A 169 4.63 -3.51 -2.70
CA VAL A 169 5.12 -3.53 -1.32
C VAL A 169 6.31 -2.58 -1.18
N LYS A 170 7.22 -2.57 -2.17
CA LYS A 170 8.36 -1.66 -2.18
C LYS A 170 7.93 -0.19 -2.17
N THR A 171 7.05 0.19 -3.09
CA THR A 171 6.55 1.57 -3.20
C THR A 171 5.74 1.99 -1.97
N SER A 172 4.83 1.13 -1.49
CA SER A 172 3.95 1.45 -0.37
C SER A 172 4.65 1.46 0.99
N CYS A 173 5.74 0.71 1.14
CA CYS A 173 6.59 0.73 2.34
C CYS A 173 7.74 1.74 2.27
N ASN A 174 7.87 2.49 1.17
CA ASN A 174 8.93 3.48 0.92
C ASN A 174 10.35 2.87 1.08
N LEU A 175 10.58 1.73 0.41
CA LEU A 175 11.81 0.93 0.43
C LEU A 175 12.60 0.97 -0.89
#